data_AF-A0A7W0ZLS7-F1
#
_entry.id   AF-A0A7W0ZLS7-F1
#
_cell.length_a   1.000
_cell.length_b   1.000
_cell.length_c   1.000
_cell.angle_alpha   90.00
_cell.angle_beta   90.00
_cell.angle_gamma   90.00
#
_symmetry.space_group_name_H-M   'P 1'
#
loop_
_entity.id
_entity.type
_entity.pdbx_description
1 polymer ?
#
loop_
_entity_poly.entity_id
_entity_poly.type
_entity_poly.pdbx_seq_one_letter_code
_entity_poly.pdbx_strand_id
1 'polypeptide(L)' 'MWEDEIVEEVRKVRQEIEEECDNDLRKIFARAIEVQKEYADELVPAPLILPKEKELVGHTERA' A
#
# COMPACT_ATOMS: atom_id res chain seq x y z
N MET A 1 -8.43 12.53 17.21
CA MET A 1 -8.85 12.09 15.86
C MET A 1 -8.27 13.09 14.89
N TRP A 2 -7.55 12.67 13.85
CA TRP A 2 -7.00 13.63 12.89
C TRP A 2 -8.16 14.19 12.05
N GLU A 3 -8.28 15.51 12.01
CA GLU A 3 -9.30 16.29 11.27
C GLU A 3 -8.76 16.70 9.89
N ASP A 4 -8.10 15.75 9.22
CA ASP A 4 -7.56 15.97 7.89
C ASP A 4 -8.62 15.56 6.85
N GLU A 5 -8.86 16.41 5.86
CA GLU A 5 -9.88 16.20 4.83
C GLU A 5 -9.67 14.88 4.07
N ILE A 6 -8.41 14.49 3.82
CA ILE A 6 -8.07 13.22 3.17
C ILE A 6 -8.42 12.06 4.09
N VAL A 7 -8.15 12.21 5.39
CA VAL A 7 -8.46 11.16 6.37
C VAL A 7 -9.96 10.94 6.50
N GLU A 8 -10.78 12.00 6.46
CA GLU A 8 -12.24 11.89 6.44
C GLU A 8 -12.76 11.20 5.17
N GLU A 9 -12.20 11.55 4.01
CA GLU A 9 -12.55 10.91 2.74
C GLU A 9 -12.23 9.40 2.77
N VAL A 10 -11.03 9.03 3.22
CA VAL A 10 -10.62 7.63 3.38
C VAL A 10 -11.53 6.88 4.37
N ARG A 11 -11.95 7.52 5.46
CA ARG A 11 -12.88 6.92 6.43
C ARG A 11 -14.24 6.66 5.81
N LYS A 12 -14.77 7.60 5.03
CA LYS A 12 -16.05 7.46 4.35
C LYS A 12 -16.02 6.29 3.36
N VAL A 13 -15.00 6.24 2.51
CA VAL A 13 -14.84 5.13 1.54
C VAL A 13 -14.69 3.78 2.27
N ARG A 14 -13.96 3.75 3.40
CA ARG A 14 -13.84 2.53 4.21
C ARG A 14 -15.20 2.06 4.73
N GLN A 15 -16.03 2.97 5.25
CA GLN A 15 -17.36 2.64 5.77
C GLN A 15 -18.27 2.08 4.66
N GLU A 16 -18.25 2.67 3.47
CA GLU A 16 -19.02 2.18 2.32
C GLU A 16 -18.62 0.74 1.96
N ILE A 17 -17.33 0.44 1.89
CA ILE A 17 -16.83 -0.92 1.62
C ILE A 17 -17.21 -1.90 2.74
N GLU A 18 -17.09 -1.47 4.00
CA GLU A 18 -17.46 -2.28 5.17
C GLU A 18 -18.95 -2.63 5.16
N GLU A 19 -19.82 -1.68 4.83
CA GLU A 19 -21.27 -1.87 4.70
C GLU A 19 -21.63 -2.79 3.52
N GLU A 20 -21.05 -2.56 2.33
CA GLU A 20 -21.25 -3.43 1.16
C GLU A 20 -20.86 -4.88 1.42
N CYS A 21 -19.87 -5.09 2.29
CA CYS A 21 -19.35 -6.41 2.63
C CYS A 21 -19.99 -7.02 3.90
N ASP A 22 -21.08 -6.45 4.43
CA ASP A 22 -21.72 -6.89 5.69
C ASP A 22 -20.74 -6.96 6.88
N ASN A 23 -19.71 -6.12 6.89
CA ASN A 23 -18.59 -6.18 7.84
C ASN A 23 -17.86 -7.54 7.87
N ASP A 24 -17.99 -8.38 6.83
CA ASP A 24 -17.29 -9.65 6.69
C ASP A 24 -15.90 -9.42 6.05
N LEU A 25 -14.87 -9.61 6.87
CA LEU A 25 -13.46 -9.45 6.45
C LEU A 25 -13.10 -10.29 5.21
N ARG A 26 -13.71 -11.47 5.03
CA ARG A 26 -13.45 -12.33 3.87
C ARG A 26 -13.97 -11.70 2.59
N LYS A 27 -15.15 -11.08 2.65
CA LYS A 27 -15.76 -10.37 1.51
C LYS A 27 -14.97 -9.11 1.18
N ILE A 28 -14.57 -8.34 2.19
CA ILE A 28 -13.70 -7.16 2.03
C ILE A 28 -12.40 -7.54 1.32
N PHE A 29 -11.77 -8.62 1.77
CA PHE A 29 -10.53 -9.10 1.16
C PHE A 29 -10.73 -9.56 -0.29
N ALA A 30 -11.79 -10.32 -0.56
CA ALA A 30 -12.11 -10.75 -1.93
C ALA A 30 -12.34 -9.54 -2.85
N ARG A 31 -13.10 -8.54 -2.39
CA ARG A 31 -13.37 -7.30 -3.13
C ARG A 31 -12.08 -6.52 -3.42
N ALA A 32 -11.18 -6.41 -2.44
CA ALA A 32 -9.89 -5.76 -2.62
C ALA A 32 -9.02 -6.44 -3.70
N ILE A 33 -9.04 -7.78 -3.75
CA ILE A 33 -8.33 -8.54 -4.79
C ILE A 33 -8.94 -8.31 -6.18
N GLU A 34 -10.26 -8.19 -6.29
CA GLU A 34 -10.93 -7.87 -7.55
C GLU A 34 -10.55 -6.47 -8.05
N VAL A 35 -10.62 -5.47 -7.18
CA VAL A 35 -10.18 -4.10 -7.49
C VAL A 35 -8.72 -4.09 -7.91
N GLN A 36 -7.84 -4.79 -7.19
CA GLN A 36 -6.42 -4.87 -7.57
C GLN A 36 -6.22 -5.44 -8.97
N LYS A 37 -7.02 -6.43 -9.39
CA LYS A 37 -6.95 -6.99 -10.74
C LYS A 37 -7.44 -6.01 -11.81
N GLU A 38 -8.47 -5.23 -11.51
CA GLU A 38 -9.04 -4.23 -12.43
C GLU A 38 -8.02 -3.15 -12.77
N TYR A 39 -7.26 -2.68 -11.78
CA TYR A 39 -6.26 -1.62 -11.94
C TYR A 39 -4.83 -2.14 -12.12
N ALA A 40 -4.64 -3.46 -12.32
CA ALA A 40 -3.32 -4.07 -12.40
C ALA A 40 -2.44 -3.45 -13.51
N ASP A 41 -3.07 -3.01 -14.61
CA ASP A 41 -2.39 -2.41 -15.77
C ASP A 41 -2.06 -0.92 -15.58
N GLU A 42 -2.71 -0.24 -14.62
CA GLU A 42 -2.49 1.17 -14.29
C GLU A 42 -1.51 1.35 -13.12
N LEU A 43 -1.29 0.29 -12.34
CA LEU A 43 -0.31 0.28 -11.27
C LEU A 43 1.09 0.40 -11.87
N VAL A 44 1.74 1.53 -11.62
CA VAL A 44 3.17 1.69 -11.89
C VAL A 44 3.88 0.53 -11.18
N PRO A 45 4.67 -0.30 -11.89
CA PRO A 45 5.42 -1.37 -11.25
C PRO A 45 6.24 -0.76 -10.12
N ALA A 46 6.37 -1.51 -9.02
CA ALA A 46 7.16 -1.10 -7.86
C ALA A 46 8.47 -0.43 -8.32
N PRO A 47 8.89 0.68 -7.69
CA PRO A 47 10.05 1.44 -8.14
C PRO A 47 11.19 0.46 -8.39
N LEU A 48 11.78 0.55 -9.59
CA LEU A 48 12.97 -0.21 -9.95
C LEU A 48 13.90 -0.13 -8.74
N ILE A 49 14.21 -1.27 -8.14
CA ILE A 49 15.20 -1.34 -7.07
C ILE A 49 16.47 -0.76 -7.69
N LEU A 50 16.78 0.51 -7.38
CA LEU A 50 18.05 1.07 -7.77
C LEU A 50 19.10 0.18 -7.10
N PRO A 51 20.07 -0.35 -7.87
CA PRO A 51 21.09 -1.20 -7.28
C PRO A 51 21.69 -0.43 -6.10
N LYS A 52 21.70 -1.05 -4.91
CA LYS A 52 22.40 -0.48 -3.75
C LYS A 52 23.78 -0.09 -4.24
N GLU A 53 24.11 1.19 -4.13
CA GLU A 53 25.45 1.69 -4.42
C GLU A 53 26.45 0.73 -3.78
N LYS A 54 27.28 0.13 -4.63
CA LYS A 54 28.44 -0.60 -4.17
C LYS A 54 29.23 0.33 -3.24
N GLU A 55 29.72 -0.23 -2.15
CA GLU A 55 30.79 0.32 -1.33
C GLU A 55 30.40 1.47 -0.39
N LEU A 56 29.83 1.10 0.76
CA LEU A 56 30.22 1.78 1.99
C LEU A 56 31.70 1.46 2.24
N VAL A 57 32.52 2.40 1.79
CA VAL A 57 33.95 2.59 2.01
C VAL A 57 34.36 2.19 3.43
N GLY A 58 35.33 1.28 3.50
CA GLY A 58 36.39 1.28 4.50
C GLY A 58 36.06 0.75 5.89
N HIS A 59 36.04 -0.58 6.06
CA HIS A 59 36.43 -1.16 7.34
C HIS A 59 37.95 -0.98 7.51
N THR A 60 38.30 -0.04 8.37
CA THR A 60 39.60 0.10 9.00
C THR A 60 39.93 -1.18 9.78
N GLU A 61 40.86 -1.99 9.26
CA GLU A 61 41.62 -2.90 10.12
C GLU A 61 43.02 -2.34 10.34
N ARG A 62 43.32 -2.23 11.63
CA ARG A 62 44.54 -1.68 12.21
C ARG A 62 45.71 -2.60 11.91
N ALA A 63 46.88 -1.98 11.71
CA ALA A 63 48.19 -2.61 11.66
C ALA A 63 48.51 -3.42 12.93
#